data_AF-A0A7W1VPW9-F1
#
_entry.id   AF-A0A7W1VPW9-F1
#
_cell.length_a   1.000
_cell.length_b   1.000
_cell.length_c   1.000
_cell.angle_alpha   90.00
_cell.angle_beta   90.00
_cell.angle_gamma   90.00
#
_symmetry.space_group_name_H-M   'P 1'
#
loop_
_entity.id
_entity.type
_entity.pdbx_description
1 polymer ?
#
loop_
_entity_poly.entity_id
_entity_poly.type
_entity_poly.pdbx_seq_one_letter_code
_entity_poly.pdbx_strand_id
1 'polypeptide(L)'
;MIIDRIQLAGRDAYFQAPNNPGTVNLAPAAQLAVPVTVRTAPLKKGQQVEISGLQLLIEGDDLRPMFQFQLDANGKPAPLFRISVMKEMFSGLFADPFRHRVYNVAGALDFNEGTLSNGRILEVEGIPTICSVGKEECKWVSRIYVLAEPISIDSVAWELASSKLTAPDSFSYRIDVDCFDASNNPVGIISTGANLIKADKPRFVEQQLDGVASFQVTFRAIVNQDSFVTERHLPTFNEKTGRPLLRAINVLEMLDNSVGSARCVYDIHSLTELKSLCSDFQLFEAPGPEIKRLTSTLNLIAVLVNSPNQVITNNDIYHANSRFEFVELELMQDVFTRFDAKRNGEILVRTNG
;
A
#
# COMPACT_ATOMS: atom_id res chain seq x y z
N MET A 1 -22.56 16.76 -9.41
CA MET A 1 -22.30 15.36 -9.04
C MET A 1 -23.10 15.06 -7.79
N ILE A 2 -24.04 14.12 -7.85
CA ILE A 2 -24.80 13.67 -6.68
C ILE A 2 -24.01 12.51 -6.07
N ILE A 3 -23.81 12.53 -4.75
CA ILE A 3 -23.18 11.44 -4.00
C ILE A 3 -24.24 10.90 -3.05
N ASP A 4 -24.67 9.67 -3.29
CA ASP A 4 -25.57 8.98 -2.37
C ASP A 4 -24.73 8.32 -1.27
N ARG A 5 -25.14 8.54 -0.02
CA ARG A 5 -24.54 7.90 1.16
C ARG A 5 -25.54 6.91 1.74
N ILE A 6 -25.13 5.65 1.83
CA ILE A 6 -25.97 4.56 2.34
C ILE A 6 -25.24 3.91 3.52
N GLN A 7 -25.83 3.97 4.71
CA GLN A 7 -25.26 3.31 5.88
C GLN A 7 -25.26 1.79 5.69
N LEU A 8 -24.16 1.12 6.05
CA LEU A 8 -24.12 -0.34 6.11
C LEU A 8 -24.98 -0.82 7.29
N ALA A 9 -26.09 -1.50 6.97
CA ALA A 9 -27.03 -2.01 7.97
C ALA A 9 -27.42 -3.47 7.70
N GLY A 10 -27.89 -4.16 8.73
CA GLY A 10 -28.34 -5.55 8.63
C GLY A 10 -27.21 -6.52 8.28
N ARG A 11 -27.53 -7.55 7.50
CA ARG A 11 -26.60 -8.65 7.15
C ARG A 11 -25.44 -8.20 6.27
N ASP A 12 -25.63 -7.18 5.45
CA ASP A 12 -24.61 -6.67 4.52
C ASP A 12 -23.47 -5.95 5.23
N ALA A 13 -23.63 -5.62 6.53
CA ALA A 13 -22.56 -5.10 7.38
C ALA A 13 -21.64 -6.20 7.91
N TYR A 14 -22.08 -7.46 7.96
CA TYR A 14 -21.31 -8.57 8.55
C TYR A 14 -20.34 -9.19 7.54
N PHE A 15 -19.24 -9.75 8.03
CA PHE A 15 -18.50 -10.76 7.30
C PHE A 15 -19.33 -12.05 7.27
N GLN A 16 -19.26 -12.79 6.16
CA GLN A 16 -20.07 -13.98 5.94
C GLN A 16 -19.17 -15.18 5.63
N ALA A 17 -19.57 -16.36 6.11
CA ALA A 17 -18.81 -17.58 5.95
C ALA A 17 -18.52 -17.89 4.47
N PRO A 18 -17.30 -18.36 4.13
CA PRO A 18 -16.98 -18.76 2.76
C PRO A 18 -17.94 -19.87 2.30
N ASN A 19 -18.49 -19.74 1.10
CA ASN A 19 -19.41 -20.71 0.49
C ASN A 19 -20.79 -20.87 1.17
N ASN A 20 -21.13 -20.07 2.19
CA ASN A 20 -22.45 -20.07 2.81
C ASN A 20 -22.96 -18.65 3.08
N PRO A 21 -23.31 -17.89 2.02
CA PRO A 21 -23.78 -16.52 2.13
C PRO A 21 -25.03 -16.44 3.01
N GLY A 22 -25.02 -15.50 3.96
CA GLY A 22 -26.04 -15.35 4.99
C GLY A 22 -25.69 -15.95 6.36
N THR A 23 -24.61 -16.74 6.46
CA THR A 23 -24.07 -17.21 7.76
C THR A 23 -23.03 -16.22 8.27
N VAL A 24 -23.29 -15.58 9.42
CA VAL A 24 -22.41 -14.57 10.03
C VAL A 24 -21.48 -15.12 11.11
N ASN A 25 -21.78 -16.31 11.64
CA ASN A 25 -20.91 -16.99 12.59
C ASN A 25 -19.79 -17.70 11.83
N LEU A 26 -18.57 -17.24 12.03
CA LEU A 26 -17.37 -17.74 11.36
C LEU A 26 -16.72 -18.93 12.08
N ALA A 27 -17.03 -19.14 13.36
CA ALA A 27 -16.38 -20.17 14.18
C ALA A 27 -16.60 -21.62 13.68
N PRO A 28 -17.82 -22.04 13.27
CA PRO A 28 -18.05 -23.40 12.77
C PRO A 28 -17.27 -23.71 11.48
N ALA A 29 -16.96 -22.68 10.67
CA ALA A 29 -16.16 -22.87 9.47
C ALA A 29 -14.67 -23.13 9.80
N ALA A 30 -14.17 -22.72 10.97
CA ALA A 30 -12.79 -22.90 11.40
C ALA A 30 -12.51 -24.31 11.94
N GLN A 31 -13.55 -25.04 12.33
CA GLN A 31 -13.47 -26.42 12.79
C GLN A 31 -13.15 -27.43 11.66
N LEU A 32 -13.09 -26.98 10.40
CA LEU A 32 -12.76 -27.81 9.23
C LEU A 32 -11.25 -27.89 8.92
N ALA A 33 -10.39 -27.63 9.92
CA ALA A 33 -8.92 -27.72 9.84
C ALA A 33 -8.24 -26.78 8.82
N VAL A 34 -8.96 -25.79 8.30
CA VAL A 34 -8.42 -24.72 7.44
C VAL A 34 -8.82 -23.38 8.07
N PRO A 35 -7.87 -22.42 8.23
CA PRO A 35 -8.21 -21.08 8.68
C PRO A 35 -9.35 -20.47 7.85
N VAL A 36 -10.29 -19.81 8.53
CA VAL A 36 -11.42 -19.16 7.84
C VAL A 36 -11.00 -17.78 7.41
N THR A 37 -10.76 -17.63 6.12
CA THR A 37 -10.49 -16.33 5.50
C THR A 37 -11.76 -15.78 4.86
N VAL A 38 -12.21 -14.60 5.31
CA VAL A 38 -13.40 -13.91 4.79
C VAL A 38 -13.06 -12.48 4.38
N ARG A 39 -13.73 -11.99 3.32
CA ARG A 39 -13.46 -10.68 2.74
C ARG A 39 -14.71 -9.85 2.59
N THR A 40 -14.52 -8.53 2.53
CA THR A 40 -15.55 -7.62 2.03
C THR A 40 -15.94 -7.99 0.61
N ALA A 41 -17.24 -7.93 0.30
CA ALA A 41 -17.74 -8.19 -1.04
C ALA A 41 -17.14 -7.21 -2.06
N PRO A 42 -16.89 -7.64 -3.32
CA PRO A 42 -16.38 -6.77 -4.36
C PRO A 42 -17.29 -5.56 -4.59
N LEU A 43 -16.71 -4.35 -4.60
CA LEU A 43 -17.45 -3.13 -4.88
C LEU A 43 -17.84 -3.04 -6.36
N LYS A 44 -18.95 -2.40 -6.69
CA LYS A 44 -19.30 -2.07 -8.09
C LYS A 44 -18.57 -0.80 -8.53
N LYS A 45 -18.46 -0.59 -9.85
CA LYS A 45 -17.84 0.61 -10.43
C LYS A 45 -18.49 1.88 -9.87
N GLY A 46 -17.68 2.84 -9.41
CA GLY A 46 -18.15 4.10 -8.85
C GLY A 46 -18.68 4.02 -7.41
N GLN A 47 -18.59 2.84 -6.78
CA GLN A 47 -18.82 2.66 -5.36
C GLN A 47 -17.51 2.80 -4.58
N GLN A 48 -17.62 3.40 -3.41
CA GLN A 48 -16.59 3.50 -2.39
C GLN A 48 -17.20 3.04 -1.07
N VAL A 49 -16.45 2.34 -0.24
CA VAL A 49 -16.89 1.96 1.10
C VAL A 49 -15.93 2.51 2.12
N GLU A 50 -16.47 3.22 3.09
CA GLU A 50 -15.72 3.77 4.22
C GLU A 50 -16.05 2.95 5.46
N ILE A 51 -15.05 2.28 6.02
CA ILE A 51 -15.12 1.48 7.23
C ILE A 51 -14.34 2.24 8.31
N SER A 52 -14.99 2.50 9.44
CA SER A 52 -14.42 3.20 10.60
C SER A 52 -14.04 2.24 11.74
N GLY A 53 -14.52 1.00 11.70
CA GLY A 53 -14.18 -0.02 12.68
C GLY A 53 -14.88 -1.34 12.46
N LEU A 54 -14.52 -2.31 13.28
CA LEU A 54 -15.16 -3.62 13.37
C LEU A 54 -15.75 -3.81 14.77
N GLN A 55 -17.03 -4.14 14.82
CA GLN A 55 -17.68 -4.62 16.03
C GLN A 55 -17.60 -6.15 16.03
N LEU A 56 -17.02 -6.71 17.08
CA LEU A 56 -16.80 -8.13 17.26
C LEU A 56 -17.74 -8.68 18.34
N LEU A 57 -18.28 -9.87 18.09
CA LEU A 57 -18.95 -10.71 19.07
C LEU A 57 -18.21 -12.05 19.13
N ILE A 58 -17.67 -12.34 20.30
CA ILE A 58 -16.91 -13.56 20.57
C ILE A 58 -17.60 -14.32 21.70
N GLU A 59 -17.92 -15.60 21.47
CA GLU A 59 -18.48 -16.49 22.48
C GLU A 59 -17.67 -17.78 22.61
N GLY A 60 -17.65 -18.33 23.82
CA GLY A 60 -17.00 -19.59 24.17
C GLY A 60 -17.60 -20.17 25.45
N ASP A 61 -17.26 -21.42 25.77
CA ASP A 61 -17.67 -22.03 27.04
C ASP A 61 -16.96 -21.34 28.23
N ASP A 62 -15.68 -21.03 28.06
CA ASP A 62 -14.89 -20.15 28.94
C ASP A 62 -13.79 -19.43 28.14
N LEU A 63 -13.83 -18.10 28.09
CA LEU A 63 -12.88 -17.26 27.36
C LEU A 63 -11.62 -16.92 28.17
N ARG A 64 -11.56 -17.22 29.48
CA ARG A 64 -10.40 -16.89 30.33
C ARG A 64 -9.05 -17.40 29.80
N PRO A 65 -8.94 -18.64 29.28
CA PRO A 65 -7.66 -19.12 28.74
C PRO A 65 -7.12 -18.28 27.58
N MET A 66 -8.01 -17.62 26.82
CA MET A 66 -7.63 -16.81 25.66
C MET A 66 -7.09 -15.41 26.04
N PHE A 67 -7.17 -15.02 27.31
CA PHE A 67 -6.51 -13.81 27.79
C PHE A 67 -5.00 -14.02 27.98
N GLN A 68 -4.54 -15.27 27.99
CA GLN A 68 -3.13 -15.63 28.00
C GLN A 68 -2.63 -15.81 26.56
N PHE A 69 -1.36 -15.51 26.31
CA PHE A 69 -0.74 -15.82 25.02
C PHE A 69 -0.72 -17.34 24.83
N GLN A 70 -1.30 -17.79 23.73
CA GLN A 70 -1.10 -19.16 23.29
C GLN A 70 0.21 -19.23 22.51
N LEU A 71 0.98 -20.28 22.75
CA LEU A 71 2.20 -20.53 22.00
C LEU A 71 1.93 -21.59 20.93
N ASP A 72 2.51 -21.40 19.75
CA ASP A 72 2.53 -22.37 18.66
C ASP A 72 3.52 -23.51 18.96
N ALA A 73 3.59 -24.49 18.04
CA ALA A 73 4.50 -25.63 18.15
C ALA A 73 6.00 -25.25 18.21
N ASN A 74 6.34 -24.01 17.87
CA ASN A 74 7.70 -23.47 17.89
C ASN A 74 7.96 -22.54 19.10
N GLY A 75 7.02 -22.43 20.04
CA GLY A 75 7.14 -21.57 21.20
C GLY A 75 6.94 -20.09 20.92
N LYS A 76 6.37 -19.71 19.77
CA LYS A 76 6.03 -18.32 19.41
C LYS A 76 4.55 -18.06 19.67
N PRO A 77 4.14 -16.82 20.00
CA PRO A 77 2.73 -16.48 20.14
C PRO A 77 1.92 -16.85 18.88
N ALA A 78 0.84 -17.62 19.05
CA ALA A 78 -0.10 -17.98 17.99
C ALA A 78 -1.24 -16.95 17.94
N PRO A 79 -1.55 -16.35 16.76
CA PRO A 79 -2.67 -15.44 16.64
C PRO A 79 -4.01 -16.17 16.80
N LEU A 80 -4.98 -15.54 17.46
CA LEU A 80 -6.38 -15.97 17.50
C LEU A 80 -7.07 -15.65 16.18
N PHE A 81 -6.87 -14.43 15.68
CA PHE A 81 -7.35 -13.96 14.39
C PHE A 81 -6.53 -12.76 13.91
N ARG A 82 -6.63 -12.52 12.59
CA ARG A 82 -5.89 -11.51 11.86
C ARG A 82 -6.85 -10.62 11.07
N ILE A 83 -6.56 -9.32 11.03
CA ILE A 83 -7.26 -8.36 10.18
C ILE A 83 -6.28 -7.68 9.23
N SER A 84 -6.60 -7.77 7.95
CA SER A 84 -5.78 -7.27 6.85
C SER A 84 -6.58 -6.30 6.00
N VAL A 85 -5.95 -5.23 5.53
CA VAL A 85 -6.59 -4.25 4.64
C VAL A 85 -5.71 -4.08 3.42
N MET A 86 -6.25 -4.39 2.25
CA MET A 86 -5.60 -4.22 0.97
C MET A 86 -6.05 -2.89 0.35
N LYS A 87 -5.13 -1.94 0.15
CA LYS A 87 -5.36 -0.65 -0.53
C LYS A 87 -4.25 -0.37 -1.55
N GLU A 88 -4.61 0.24 -2.68
CA GLU A 88 -3.65 0.78 -3.64
C GLU A 88 -3.44 2.28 -3.34
N MET A 89 -2.31 2.64 -2.72
CA MET A 89 -2.08 4.02 -2.27
C MET A 89 -1.47 4.94 -3.34
N PHE A 90 -0.99 4.40 -4.48
CA PHE A 90 -0.37 5.19 -5.53
C PHE A 90 -0.65 4.61 -6.91
N SER A 91 -1.24 5.40 -7.82
CA SER A 91 -1.39 4.97 -9.21
C SER A 91 0.00 4.83 -9.87
N GLY A 92 0.48 3.60 -9.99
CA GLY A 92 1.75 3.27 -10.66
C GLY A 92 2.88 2.75 -9.76
N LEU A 93 2.70 2.69 -8.44
CA LEU A 93 3.55 1.91 -7.54
C LEU A 93 2.76 0.66 -7.12
N PHE A 94 3.14 -0.51 -7.65
CA PHE A 94 2.51 -1.79 -7.34
C PHE A 94 2.95 -2.40 -6.00
N ALA A 95 3.76 -1.68 -5.23
CA ALA A 95 4.23 -2.11 -3.93
C ALA A 95 3.17 -1.81 -2.86
N ASP A 96 2.75 -2.84 -2.11
CA ASP A 96 1.84 -2.70 -0.98
C ASP A 96 2.45 -1.70 0.03
N PRO A 97 1.80 -0.57 0.32
CA PRO A 97 2.31 0.50 1.18
C PRO A 97 2.49 0.08 2.64
N PHE A 98 1.92 -1.08 3.04
CA PHE A 98 2.11 -1.68 4.35
C PHE A 98 3.23 -2.73 4.35
N ARG A 99 3.71 -3.15 3.18
CA ARG A 99 4.83 -4.08 3.02
C ARG A 99 6.16 -3.39 2.81
N HIS A 100 6.12 -2.11 2.43
CA HIS A 100 7.32 -1.37 2.09
C HIS A 100 7.39 -0.05 2.82
N ARG A 101 8.55 0.22 3.43
CA ARG A 101 8.91 1.59 3.80
C ARG A 101 9.41 2.28 2.54
N VAL A 102 8.84 3.43 2.22
CA VAL A 102 9.13 4.15 0.97
C VAL A 102 10.07 5.32 1.27
N TYR A 103 11.23 5.32 0.62
CA TYR A 103 12.18 6.43 0.59
C TYR A 103 11.97 7.21 -0.71
N ASN A 104 11.20 8.29 -0.61
CA ASN A 104 10.85 9.12 -1.76
C ASN A 104 11.92 10.18 -2.01
N VAL A 105 12.47 10.17 -3.22
CA VAL A 105 13.38 11.18 -3.77
C VAL A 105 12.58 12.00 -4.78
N ALA A 106 11.99 13.10 -4.32
CA ALA A 106 11.08 13.92 -5.12
C ALA A 106 11.00 15.35 -4.62
N GLY A 107 10.52 16.24 -5.49
CA GLY A 107 10.26 17.63 -5.13
C GLY A 107 11.45 18.55 -5.37
N ALA A 108 11.19 19.85 -5.20
CA ALA A 108 12.15 20.89 -5.57
C ALA A 108 13.43 20.83 -4.72
N LEU A 109 13.33 20.49 -3.43
CA LEU A 109 14.47 20.44 -2.53
C LEU A 109 15.44 19.32 -2.94
N ASP A 110 14.96 18.08 -3.06
CA ASP A 110 15.79 16.94 -3.44
C ASP A 110 16.45 17.12 -4.80
N PHE A 111 15.70 17.65 -5.78
CA PHE A 111 16.27 17.89 -7.09
C PHE A 111 17.32 19.01 -7.08
N ASN A 112 17.11 20.09 -6.32
CA ASN A 112 18.04 21.22 -6.22
C ASN A 112 19.32 20.89 -5.43
N GLU A 113 19.25 19.95 -4.48
CA GLU A 113 20.42 19.48 -3.74
C GLU A 113 21.30 18.51 -4.57
N GLY A 114 20.78 18.01 -5.70
CA GLY A 114 21.55 17.24 -6.67
C GLY A 114 22.33 18.11 -7.66
N THR A 115 23.19 17.46 -8.45
CA THR A 115 23.91 18.08 -9.57
C THR A 115 23.16 17.79 -10.87
N LEU A 116 22.78 18.84 -11.59
CA LEU A 116 22.01 18.77 -12.84
C LEU A 116 22.83 19.30 -14.01
N SER A 117 22.83 18.60 -15.13
CA SER A 117 23.45 19.00 -16.39
C SER A 117 22.43 18.91 -17.53
N ASN A 118 22.37 19.94 -18.38
CA ASN A 118 21.41 20.06 -19.49
C ASN A 118 19.94 19.85 -19.06
N GLY A 119 19.62 20.33 -17.86
CA GLY A 119 18.28 20.32 -17.30
C GLY A 119 18.08 21.49 -16.35
N ARG A 120 16.82 21.70 -15.96
CA ARG A 120 16.41 22.59 -14.87
C ARG A 120 15.21 22.00 -14.16
N ILE A 121 14.97 22.47 -12.94
CA ILE A 121 13.80 22.06 -12.15
C ILE A 121 12.72 23.11 -12.35
N LEU A 122 11.54 22.67 -12.75
CA LEU A 122 10.37 23.52 -12.98
C LEU A 122 9.16 22.91 -12.31
N GLU A 123 8.20 23.75 -11.96
CA GLU A 123 6.89 23.29 -11.54
C GLU A 123 6.04 22.99 -12.78
N VAL A 124 5.65 21.74 -12.97
CA VAL A 124 4.79 21.30 -14.07
C VAL A 124 3.54 20.70 -13.47
N GLU A 125 2.40 21.37 -13.68
CA GLU A 125 1.10 20.98 -13.10
C GLU A 125 1.11 20.98 -11.55
N GLY A 126 1.84 21.90 -10.92
CA GLY A 126 1.97 21.95 -9.46
C GLY A 126 2.99 20.98 -8.87
N ILE A 127 3.71 20.22 -9.72
CA ILE A 127 4.67 19.18 -9.28
C ILE A 127 6.09 19.58 -9.73
N PRO A 128 7.06 19.70 -8.81
CA PRO A 128 8.45 19.90 -9.17
C PRO A 128 8.95 18.76 -10.07
N THR A 129 9.49 19.13 -11.22
CA THR A 129 9.81 18.21 -12.31
C THR A 129 11.15 18.59 -12.93
N ILE A 130 12.03 17.60 -13.13
CA ILE A 130 13.24 17.80 -13.94
C ILE A 130 12.83 17.95 -15.39
N CYS A 131 13.20 19.07 -16.01
CA CYS A 131 12.95 19.38 -17.40
C CYS A 131 14.28 19.48 -18.17
N SER A 132 14.35 18.94 -19.38
CA SER A 132 15.54 19.07 -20.23
C SER A 132 15.77 20.50 -20.68
N VAL A 133 16.99 20.82 -21.09
CA VAL A 133 17.29 22.03 -21.85
C VAL A 133 17.78 21.61 -23.24
N GLY A 134 16.86 21.58 -24.21
CA GLY A 134 17.15 21.15 -25.58
C GLY A 134 17.11 19.63 -25.78
N LYS A 135 17.89 19.15 -26.77
CA LYS A 135 17.90 17.77 -27.27
C LYS A 135 19.14 16.95 -26.88
N GLU A 136 19.94 17.46 -25.95
CA GLU A 136 21.13 16.77 -25.46
C GLU A 136 20.80 15.82 -24.31
N GLU A 137 21.80 15.06 -23.84
CA GLU A 137 21.66 14.24 -22.64
C GLU A 137 21.41 15.15 -21.43
N CYS A 138 20.24 15.00 -20.82
CA CYS A 138 19.92 15.57 -19.51
C CYS A 138 20.34 14.57 -18.45
N LYS A 139 21.16 14.99 -17.48
CA LYS A 139 21.63 14.12 -16.39
C LYS A 139 21.45 14.82 -15.05
N TRP A 140 20.95 14.07 -14.09
CA TRP A 140 20.80 14.49 -12.71
C TRP A 140 21.43 13.44 -11.80
N VAL A 141 22.20 13.89 -10.81
CA VAL A 141 22.82 13.05 -9.78
C VAL A 141 22.41 13.60 -8.43
N SER A 142 21.72 12.82 -7.62
CA SER A 142 21.32 13.23 -6.28
C SER A 142 22.53 13.39 -5.35
N ARG A 143 22.32 14.00 -4.19
CA ARG A 143 23.22 13.78 -3.05
C ARG A 143 23.21 12.30 -2.64
N ILE A 144 24.18 11.90 -1.82
CA ILE A 144 24.12 10.61 -1.14
C ILE A 144 23.12 10.74 0.02
N TYR A 145 22.12 9.86 0.04
CA TYR A 145 21.16 9.74 1.12
C TYR A 145 21.68 8.73 2.12
N VAL A 146 21.96 9.19 3.35
CA VAL A 146 22.43 8.34 4.45
C VAL A 146 21.23 7.91 5.29
N LEU A 147 21.12 6.60 5.54
CA LEU A 147 20.04 6.00 6.30
C LEU A 147 20.42 5.91 7.78
N ALA A 148 19.41 5.93 8.65
CA ALA A 148 19.63 5.83 10.10
C ALA A 148 20.12 4.44 10.53
N GLU A 149 19.69 3.41 9.80
CA GLU A 149 20.07 2.01 9.98
C GLU A 149 20.20 1.34 8.59
N PRO A 150 21.03 0.29 8.44
CA PRO A 150 21.09 -0.46 7.20
C PRO A 150 19.77 -1.17 6.89
N ILE A 151 19.31 -1.08 5.64
CA ILE A 151 18.04 -1.64 5.18
C ILE A 151 18.23 -2.71 4.10
N SER A 152 17.15 -3.42 3.77
CA SER A 152 17.05 -4.23 2.55
C SER A 152 16.21 -3.50 1.52
N ILE A 153 16.82 -3.09 0.41
CA ILE A 153 16.09 -2.52 -0.72
C ILE A 153 15.59 -3.67 -1.57
N ASP A 154 14.29 -3.71 -1.87
CA ASP A 154 13.69 -4.79 -2.66
C ASP A 154 13.34 -4.34 -4.08
N SER A 155 13.00 -3.06 -4.24
CA SER A 155 12.53 -2.52 -5.50
C SER A 155 12.76 -1.01 -5.59
N VAL A 156 12.82 -0.53 -6.84
CA VAL A 156 12.91 0.89 -7.16
C VAL A 156 11.86 1.21 -8.21
N ALA A 157 11.13 2.29 -8.01
CA ALA A 157 10.09 2.74 -8.91
C ALA A 157 10.14 4.25 -9.14
N TRP A 158 9.60 4.72 -10.25
CA TRP A 158 9.78 6.13 -10.64
C TRP A 158 8.59 6.69 -11.41
N GLU A 159 8.42 8.01 -11.30
CA GLU A 159 7.38 8.76 -12.00
C GLU A 159 8.01 9.68 -13.04
N LEU A 160 7.62 9.51 -14.31
CA LEU A 160 7.96 10.42 -15.39
C LEU A 160 6.80 11.36 -15.67
N ALA A 161 7.11 12.61 -16.04
CA ALA A 161 6.15 13.62 -16.48
C ALA A 161 5.70 13.40 -17.94
N SER A 162 5.18 12.20 -18.24
CA SER A 162 4.71 11.83 -19.59
C SER A 162 3.20 11.64 -19.62
N SER A 163 2.54 12.12 -20.68
CA SER A 163 1.12 11.89 -20.94
C SER A 163 0.91 10.74 -21.94
N LYS A 164 -0.33 10.26 -22.08
CA LYS A 164 -0.71 9.33 -23.18
C LYS A 164 -0.48 9.91 -24.58
N LEU A 165 -0.36 11.25 -24.69
CA LEU A 165 -0.11 11.96 -25.94
C LEU A 165 1.39 12.12 -26.23
N THR A 166 2.26 11.76 -25.29
CA THR A 166 3.71 11.81 -25.48
C THR A 166 4.15 10.74 -26.48
N ALA A 167 4.82 11.15 -27.56
CA ALA A 167 5.36 10.23 -28.54
C ALA A 167 6.35 9.23 -27.89
N PRO A 168 6.27 7.92 -28.19
CA PRO A 168 7.07 6.93 -27.47
C PRO A 168 8.58 7.04 -27.63
N ASP A 169 9.03 7.67 -28.71
CA ASP A 169 10.43 7.92 -29.05
C ASP A 169 10.92 9.29 -28.58
N SER A 170 10.10 10.05 -27.85
CA SER A 170 10.40 11.42 -27.47
C SER A 170 11.66 11.58 -26.62
N PHE A 171 11.91 10.66 -25.69
CA PHE A 171 13.20 10.49 -25.02
C PHE A 171 13.40 9.05 -24.58
N SER A 172 14.65 8.65 -24.38
CA SER A 172 15.02 7.44 -23.64
C SER A 172 15.62 7.84 -22.29
N TYR A 173 15.57 6.96 -21.29
CA TYR A 173 16.14 7.25 -19.98
C TYR A 173 16.77 6.03 -19.31
N ARG A 174 17.64 6.31 -18.34
CA ARG A 174 18.26 5.37 -17.42
C ARG A 174 18.28 5.96 -16.02
N ILE A 175 17.95 5.17 -15.02
CA ILE A 175 18.11 5.49 -13.60
C ILE A 175 19.04 4.44 -13.01
N ASP A 176 20.10 4.86 -12.34
CA ASP A 176 20.97 4.01 -11.56
C ASP A 176 20.84 4.41 -10.08
N VAL A 177 20.66 3.44 -9.20
CA VAL A 177 20.71 3.63 -7.74
C VAL A 177 21.94 2.89 -7.23
N ASP A 178 23.00 3.64 -6.94
CA ASP A 178 24.24 3.13 -6.36
C ASP A 178 24.05 2.96 -4.84
N CYS A 179 24.22 1.75 -4.33
CA CYS A 179 24.00 1.41 -2.92
C CYS A 179 25.31 1.08 -2.21
N PHE A 180 25.47 1.58 -0.98
CA PHE A 180 26.68 1.41 -0.17
C PHE A 180 26.36 0.89 1.23
N ASP A 181 27.28 0.12 1.81
CA ASP A 181 27.19 -0.38 3.18
C ASP A 181 27.60 0.69 4.21
N ALA A 182 27.55 0.35 5.50
CA ALA A 182 27.93 1.27 6.58
C ALA A 182 29.42 1.68 6.57
N SER A 183 30.26 0.91 5.86
CA SER A 183 31.69 1.20 5.65
C SER A 183 31.95 1.94 4.33
N ASN A 184 30.90 2.37 3.63
CA ASN A 184 30.94 3.02 2.33
C ASN A 184 31.51 2.13 1.20
N ASN A 185 31.43 0.80 1.34
CA ASN A 185 31.74 -0.12 0.25
C ASN A 185 30.51 -0.30 -0.66
N PRO A 186 30.70 -0.48 -1.98
CA PRO A 186 29.60 -0.77 -2.89
C PRO A 186 28.92 -2.11 -2.55
N VAL A 187 27.61 -2.07 -2.28
CA VAL A 187 26.76 -3.26 -2.12
C VAL A 187 26.27 -3.73 -3.49
N GLY A 188 25.91 -2.78 -4.35
CA GLY A 188 25.38 -3.07 -5.67
C GLY A 188 24.83 -1.82 -6.34
N ILE A 189 24.36 -1.99 -7.57
CA ILE A 189 23.69 -0.94 -8.34
C ILE A 189 22.36 -1.51 -8.83
N ILE A 190 21.28 -0.78 -8.61
CA ILE A 190 19.98 -1.05 -9.21
C ILE A 190 19.85 -0.17 -10.44
N SER A 191 19.98 -0.76 -11.62
CA SER A 191 19.90 -0.06 -12.91
C SER A 191 18.57 -0.33 -13.59
N THR A 192 17.90 0.72 -14.04
CA THR A 192 16.65 0.67 -14.80
C THR A 192 16.67 1.67 -15.94
N GLY A 193 15.82 1.48 -16.95
CA GLY A 193 15.74 2.38 -18.08
C GLY A 193 14.82 1.88 -19.18
N ALA A 194 14.39 2.80 -20.03
CA ALA A 194 13.63 2.45 -21.22
C ALA A 194 14.14 3.22 -22.43
N ASN A 195 14.31 2.49 -23.53
CA ASN A 195 14.61 3.06 -24.84
C ASN A 195 13.39 3.75 -25.47
N LEU A 196 12.17 3.41 -25.01
CA LEU A 196 10.91 3.96 -25.50
C LEU A 196 9.92 4.14 -24.34
N ILE A 197 9.28 5.31 -24.29
CA ILE A 197 8.30 5.69 -23.28
C ILE A 197 6.94 5.23 -23.75
N LYS A 198 6.42 4.16 -23.16
CA LYS A 198 5.01 3.82 -23.32
C LYS A 198 4.29 4.19 -22.04
N ALA A 199 3.17 4.89 -22.17
CA ALA A 199 2.40 5.37 -21.02
C ALA A 199 1.84 4.24 -20.15
N ASP A 200 1.73 3.03 -20.71
CA ASP A 200 1.25 1.80 -20.07
C ASP A 200 2.38 0.89 -19.55
N LYS A 201 3.65 1.25 -19.78
CA LYS A 201 4.76 0.43 -19.31
C LYS A 201 4.94 0.57 -17.80
N PRO A 202 5.14 -0.55 -17.08
CA PRO A 202 5.47 -0.50 -15.67
C PRO A 202 6.79 0.26 -15.45
N ARG A 203 6.84 1.05 -14.37
CA ARG A 203 7.98 1.89 -14.00
C ARG A 203 8.53 1.48 -12.65
N PHE A 204 8.91 0.21 -12.57
CA PHE A 204 9.54 -0.37 -11.41
C PHE A 204 10.55 -1.44 -11.84
N VAL A 205 11.49 -1.73 -10.97
CA VAL A 205 12.41 -2.88 -11.06
C VAL A 205 12.50 -3.52 -9.68
N GLU A 206 12.41 -4.84 -9.63
CA GLU A 206 12.63 -5.63 -8.42
C GLU A 206 14.08 -6.12 -8.42
N GLN A 207 14.81 -5.78 -7.37
CA GLN A 207 16.17 -6.25 -7.13
C GLN A 207 16.48 -6.11 -5.63
N GLN A 208 16.72 -7.26 -4.98
CA GLN A 208 17.05 -7.29 -3.56
C GLN A 208 18.52 -6.94 -3.33
N LEU A 209 18.77 -5.93 -2.47
CA LEU A 209 20.09 -5.57 -1.96
C LEU A 209 20.00 -5.39 -0.44
N ASP A 210 20.71 -6.23 0.31
CA ASP A 210 20.71 -6.21 1.77
C ASP A 210 21.87 -5.38 2.33
N GLY A 211 21.69 -4.80 3.52
CA GLY A 211 22.75 -4.09 4.24
C GLY A 211 23.08 -2.72 3.67
N VAL A 212 22.13 -2.08 2.99
CA VAL A 212 22.30 -0.75 2.39
C VAL A 212 22.20 0.31 3.49
N ALA A 213 23.29 1.03 3.76
CA ALA A 213 23.33 2.14 4.73
C ALA A 213 23.28 3.52 4.07
N SER A 214 23.56 3.61 2.78
CA SER A 214 23.35 4.82 1.99
C SER A 214 23.15 4.51 0.51
N PHE A 215 22.54 5.44 -0.22
CA PHE A 215 22.39 5.31 -1.68
C PHE A 215 22.47 6.66 -2.40
N GLN A 216 22.84 6.62 -3.68
CA GLN A 216 22.86 7.76 -4.59
C GLN A 216 22.09 7.41 -5.86
N VAL A 217 21.34 8.38 -6.38
CA VAL A 217 20.51 8.20 -7.57
C VAL A 217 21.09 9.00 -8.73
N THR A 218 21.28 8.35 -9.87
CA THR A 218 21.66 8.98 -11.13
C THR A 218 20.56 8.78 -12.16
N PHE A 219 19.92 9.87 -12.60
CA PHE A 219 19.00 9.88 -13.72
C PHE A 219 19.69 10.42 -14.98
N ARG A 220 19.48 9.77 -16.13
CA ARG A 220 19.94 10.20 -17.45
C ARG A 220 18.81 10.09 -18.45
N ALA A 221 18.66 11.07 -19.32
CA ALA A 221 17.71 11.04 -20.40
C ALA A 221 18.29 11.62 -21.70
N ILE A 222 18.06 10.95 -22.82
CA ILE A 222 18.43 11.42 -24.16
C ILE A 222 17.15 11.86 -24.86
N VAL A 223 17.01 13.18 -25.09
CA VAL A 223 15.79 13.79 -25.64
C VAL A 223 15.86 13.88 -27.16
N ASN A 224 15.07 13.07 -27.86
CA ASN A 224 15.04 13.05 -29.33
C ASN A 224 14.05 14.07 -29.91
N GLN A 225 12.92 14.26 -29.22
CA GLN A 225 11.89 15.22 -29.59
C GLN A 225 11.70 16.19 -28.43
N ASP A 226 11.99 17.47 -28.63
CA ASP A 226 11.70 18.47 -27.60
C ASP A 226 10.18 18.72 -27.53
N SER A 227 9.61 18.88 -26.34
CA SER A 227 8.24 19.35 -26.18
C SER A 227 8.28 20.74 -25.59
N PHE A 228 7.69 21.70 -26.28
CA PHE A 228 7.59 23.06 -25.78
C PHE A 228 6.49 23.13 -24.72
N VAL A 229 6.88 23.09 -23.45
CA VAL A 229 6.03 23.67 -22.40
C VAL A 229 6.07 25.18 -22.61
N THR A 230 4.91 25.83 -22.59
CA THR A 230 4.81 27.28 -22.60
C THR A 230 4.06 27.67 -21.34
N GLU A 231 4.80 28.14 -20.34
CA GLU A 231 4.20 28.68 -19.14
C GLU A 231 3.76 30.12 -19.45
N ARG A 232 2.45 30.38 -19.49
CA ARG A 232 1.89 31.70 -19.82
C ARG A 232 1.79 32.53 -18.55
N HIS A 233 2.90 33.11 -18.11
CA HIS A 233 2.89 34.16 -17.09
C HIS A 233 3.23 35.52 -17.71
N LEU A 234 2.19 36.25 -18.16
CA LEU A 234 2.25 37.65 -18.64
C LEU A 234 3.20 37.89 -19.86
N PRO A 235 3.13 39.04 -20.56
CA PRO A 235 3.66 39.17 -21.93
C PRO A 235 5.16 39.50 -21.94
N THR A 236 5.99 38.64 -21.35
CA THR A 236 7.45 38.78 -21.42
C THR A 236 8.10 37.41 -21.52
N PHE A 237 8.72 37.20 -22.68
CA PHE A 237 9.59 36.09 -23.09
C PHE A 237 8.96 34.68 -23.23
N ASN A 238 8.82 34.25 -24.49
CA ASN A 238 8.66 32.85 -24.88
C ASN A 238 9.97 32.10 -24.59
N GLU A 239 10.26 31.80 -23.33
CA GLU A 239 11.37 30.94 -22.97
C GLU A 239 10.97 29.48 -23.23
N LYS A 240 11.72 28.80 -24.11
CA LYS A 240 11.56 27.37 -24.33
C LYS A 240 11.89 26.67 -23.02
N THR A 241 10.89 26.12 -22.32
CA THR A 241 11.07 25.53 -20.97
C THR A 241 11.64 24.11 -21.00
N GLY A 242 11.63 23.48 -22.18
CA GLY A 242 12.16 22.14 -22.45
C GLY A 242 11.20 21.02 -22.06
N ARG A 243 11.61 19.77 -22.20
CA ARG A 243 10.72 18.61 -22.01
C ARG A 243 10.66 18.19 -20.54
N PRO A 244 9.46 18.02 -19.94
CA PRO A 244 9.29 17.39 -18.64
C PRO A 244 9.75 15.92 -18.66
N LEU A 245 10.59 15.53 -17.71
CA LEU A 245 11.24 14.21 -17.67
C LEU A 245 10.86 13.41 -16.42
N LEU A 246 11.36 13.80 -15.25
CA LEU A 246 11.29 13.02 -14.00
C LEU A 246 10.59 13.81 -12.89
N ARG A 247 9.68 13.16 -12.16
CA ARG A 247 8.93 13.74 -11.03
C ARG A 247 9.31 13.13 -9.68
N ALA A 248 9.57 11.83 -9.63
CA ALA A 248 9.90 11.14 -8.39
C ALA A 248 10.67 9.85 -8.66
N ILE A 249 11.50 9.45 -7.70
CA ILE A 249 12.10 8.12 -7.59
C ILE A 249 11.81 7.62 -6.18
N ASN A 250 11.24 6.43 -6.08
CA ASN A 250 10.89 5.78 -4.83
C ASN A 250 11.77 4.55 -4.67
N VAL A 251 12.60 4.55 -3.63
CA VAL A 251 13.34 3.37 -3.19
C VAL A 251 12.51 2.67 -2.13
N LEU A 252 12.27 1.38 -2.32
CA LEU A 252 11.36 0.59 -1.50
C LEU A 252 12.19 -0.35 -0.63
N GLU A 253 11.98 -0.26 0.67
CA GLU A 253 12.50 -1.22 1.65
C GLU A 253 11.40 -2.21 1.97
N MET A 254 11.67 -3.51 1.80
CA MET A 254 10.75 -4.53 2.26
C MET A 254 10.80 -4.65 3.79
N LEU A 255 9.69 -4.39 4.46
CA LEU A 255 9.54 -4.67 5.88
C LEU A 255 9.38 -6.18 6.03
N ASP A 256 10.44 -6.82 6.50
CA ASP A 256 10.67 -8.26 6.40
C ASP A 256 9.53 -9.14 6.94
N ASN A 257 9.31 -10.29 6.29
CA ASN A 257 8.31 -11.31 6.64
C ASN A 257 8.67 -12.11 7.91
N SER A 258 9.74 -11.73 8.63
CA SER A 258 10.33 -12.49 9.73
C SER A 258 9.80 -12.14 11.12
N VAL A 259 8.94 -11.11 11.25
CA VAL A 259 8.14 -10.82 12.45
C VAL A 259 6.76 -10.27 12.07
N GLY A 260 5.87 -11.12 11.57
CA GLY A 260 4.39 -10.96 11.67
C GLY A 260 3.72 -9.66 11.19
N SER A 261 4.37 -8.76 10.44
CA SER A 261 3.85 -7.38 10.34
C SER A 261 4.03 -6.74 8.96
N ALA A 262 3.54 -7.40 7.91
CA ALA A 262 3.41 -6.76 6.60
C ALA A 262 2.16 -7.21 5.81
N ARG A 263 1.33 -8.10 6.37
CA ARG A 263 -0.05 -8.33 5.92
C ARG A 263 -1.08 -7.71 6.85
N CYS A 264 -0.65 -7.07 7.92
CA CYS A 264 -1.48 -7.02 9.10
C CYS A 264 -1.67 -5.59 9.61
N VAL A 265 -2.93 -5.18 9.73
CA VAL A 265 -3.22 -4.02 10.57
C VAL A 265 -3.31 -4.48 12.03
N TYR A 266 -3.73 -5.72 12.31
CA TYR A 266 -3.76 -6.30 13.66
C TYR A 266 -3.64 -7.84 13.66
N ASP A 267 -2.51 -8.39 14.13
CA ASP A 267 -2.40 -9.80 14.53
C ASP A 267 -2.70 -9.85 16.02
N ILE A 268 -3.81 -10.50 16.39
CA ILE A 268 -4.29 -10.51 17.77
C ILE A 268 -4.03 -11.88 18.36
N HIS A 269 -3.08 -11.97 19.28
CA HIS A 269 -2.57 -13.20 19.89
C HIS A 269 -3.27 -13.53 21.22
N SER A 270 -3.97 -12.57 21.80
CA SER A 270 -4.77 -12.79 23.01
C SER A 270 -5.95 -11.82 23.09
N LEU A 271 -6.96 -12.19 23.88
CA LEU A 271 -8.07 -11.27 24.20
C LEU A 271 -7.61 -10.09 25.07
N THR A 272 -6.49 -10.21 25.77
CA THR A 272 -5.85 -9.09 26.48
C THR A 272 -5.33 -8.05 25.51
N GLU A 273 -4.65 -8.50 24.45
CA GLU A 273 -4.17 -7.63 23.36
C GLU A 273 -5.35 -6.96 22.65
N LEU A 274 -6.40 -7.72 22.33
CA LEU A 274 -7.62 -7.16 21.73
C LEU A 274 -8.20 -6.02 22.57
N LYS A 275 -8.36 -6.22 23.88
CA LYS A 275 -8.87 -5.18 24.79
C LYS A 275 -8.07 -3.89 24.71
N SER A 276 -6.75 -3.99 24.62
CA SER A 276 -5.86 -2.82 24.57
C SER A 276 -5.99 -2.02 23.26
N LEU A 277 -6.42 -2.68 22.19
CA LEU A 277 -6.61 -2.08 20.86
C LEU A 277 -8.04 -1.57 20.63
N CYS A 278 -9.00 -1.99 21.46
CA CYS A 278 -10.41 -1.62 21.30
C CYS A 278 -10.72 -0.26 21.94
N SER A 279 -11.63 0.49 21.32
CA SER A 279 -12.19 1.71 21.91
C SER A 279 -13.22 1.43 23.00
N ASP A 280 -13.91 0.30 22.88
CA ASP A 280 -14.90 -0.16 23.85
C ASP A 280 -14.93 -1.69 23.88
N PHE A 281 -15.19 -2.25 25.06
CA PHE A 281 -15.42 -3.67 25.24
C PHE A 281 -16.32 -3.95 26.43
N GLN A 282 -17.10 -5.02 26.34
CA GLN A 282 -17.93 -5.52 27.42
C GLN A 282 -17.77 -7.03 27.56
N LEU A 283 -17.52 -7.48 28.80
CA LEU A 283 -17.48 -8.89 29.16
C LEU A 283 -18.81 -9.30 29.78
N PHE A 284 -19.30 -10.47 29.41
CA PHE A 284 -20.48 -11.10 30.00
C PHE A 284 -20.06 -12.36 30.72
N GLU A 285 -20.24 -12.33 32.03
CA GLU A 285 -19.89 -13.41 32.95
C GLU A 285 -21.15 -14.18 33.32
N ALA A 286 -21.03 -15.50 33.42
CA ALA A 286 -22.06 -16.29 34.11
C ALA A 286 -21.98 -16.02 35.61
N PRO A 287 -23.02 -16.30 36.41
CA PRO A 287 -22.90 -16.29 37.87
C PRO A 287 -21.76 -17.23 38.31
N GLY A 288 -20.60 -16.68 38.64
CA GLY A 288 -19.36 -17.43 38.83
C GLY A 288 -18.16 -16.76 38.13
N PRO A 289 -17.02 -17.47 38.00
CA PRO A 289 -15.78 -16.87 37.51
C PRO A 289 -15.57 -17.00 35.99
N GLU A 290 -16.50 -17.61 35.24
CA GLU A 290 -16.35 -17.88 33.80
C GLU A 290 -16.81 -16.71 32.94
N ILE A 291 -16.02 -16.38 31.91
CA ILE A 291 -16.36 -15.36 30.90
C ILE A 291 -16.90 -16.10 29.67
N LYS A 292 -18.16 -15.87 29.30
CA LYS A 292 -18.80 -16.60 28.18
C LYS A 292 -18.87 -15.81 26.90
N ARG A 293 -18.92 -14.48 27.00
CA ARG A 293 -19.06 -13.60 25.85
C ARG A 293 -18.25 -12.33 26.03
N LEU A 294 -17.64 -11.90 24.94
CA LEU A 294 -16.99 -10.61 24.79
C LEU A 294 -17.60 -9.90 23.57
N THR A 295 -18.03 -8.66 23.77
CA THR A 295 -18.31 -7.74 22.67
C THR A 295 -17.27 -6.64 22.67
N SER A 296 -16.68 -6.34 21.52
CA SER A 296 -15.66 -5.29 21.42
C SER A 296 -15.78 -4.47 20.15
N THR A 297 -15.26 -3.25 20.19
CA THR A 297 -15.19 -2.36 19.04
C THR A 297 -13.72 -2.05 18.74
N LEU A 298 -13.23 -2.63 17.65
CA LEU A 298 -11.89 -2.38 17.14
C LEU A 298 -11.95 -1.21 16.14
N ASN A 299 -11.18 -0.16 16.39
CA ASN A 299 -11.09 0.97 15.45
C ASN A 299 -10.26 0.54 14.23
N LEU A 300 -10.76 0.82 13.04
CA LEU A 300 -10.10 0.49 11.77
C LEU A 300 -10.51 1.49 10.72
N ILE A 301 -9.56 2.21 10.12
CA ILE A 301 -9.88 3.19 9.07
C ILE A 301 -9.53 2.61 7.69
N ALA A 302 -10.55 2.15 6.98
CA ALA A 302 -10.42 1.66 5.62
C ALA A 302 -11.35 2.39 4.66
N VAL A 303 -10.79 2.97 3.60
CA VAL A 303 -11.55 3.43 2.43
C VAL A 303 -11.23 2.44 1.33
N LEU A 304 -12.25 1.79 0.79
CA LEU A 304 -12.15 0.78 -0.26
C LEU A 304 -12.77 1.34 -1.53
N VAL A 305 -12.08 1.18 -2.66
CA VAL A 305 -12.60 1.61 -3.98
C VAL A 305 -12.57 0.48 -5.02
N ASN A 306 -13.44 0.59 -6.02
CA ASN A 306 -13.31 -0.17 -7.28
C ASN A 306 -13.03 0.81 -8.43
N SER A 307 -11.83 0.74 -8.98
CA SER A 307 -11.43 1.50 -10.16
C SER A 307 -11.17 0.58 -11.36
N PRO A 308 -11.69 0.92 -12.56
CA PRO A 308 -11.39 0.17 -13.77
C PRO A 308 -9.93 0.28 -14.22
N ASN A 309 -9.18 1.25 -13.65
CA ASN A 309 -7.78 1.50 -13.98
C ASN A 309 -6.81 0.84 -12.97
N GLN A 310 -7.33 0.13 -11.97
CA GLN A 310 -6.55 -0.49 -10.90
C GLN A 310 -6.55 -2.02 -11.08
N VAL A 311 -5.37 -2.62 -10.96
CA VAL A 311 -5.19 -4.07 -10.92
C VAL A 311 -4.26 -4.39 -9.77
N ILE A 312 -4.79 -5.06 -8.76
CA ILE A 312 -4.05 -5.62 -7.63
C ILE A 312 -3.32 -6.85 -8.18
N THR A 313 -2.16 -6.59 -8.79
CA THR A 313 -1.30 -7.62 -9.38
C THR A 313 -0.41 -8.18 -8.28
N ASN A 314 -0.26 -9.50 -8.19
CA ASN A 314 0.62 -10.22 -7.25
C ASN A 314 0.35 -10.08 -5.72
N ASN A 315 -0.68 -9.36 -5.29
CA ASN A 315 -1.00 -9.18 -3.85
C ASN A 315 -2.32 -9.81 -3.39
N ASP A 316 -3.15 -10.33 -4.31
CA ASP A 316 -4.29 -11.18 -3.97
C ASP A 316 -3.96 -12.64 -4.31
N ILE A 317 -3.58 -13.43 -3.29
CA ILE A 317 -3.19 -14.83 -3.45
C ILE A 317 -4.34 -15.74 -3.89
N TYR A 318 -5.60 -15.29 -3.76
CA TYR A 318 -6.77 -16.08 -4.14
C TYR A 318 -7.36 -15.66 -5.49
N HIS A 319 -7.10 -14.43 -5.94
CA HIS A 319 -7.61 -13.92 -7.22
C HIS A 319 -6.56 -13.14 -8.01
N ALA A 320 -5.90 -13.84 -8.94
CA ALA A 320 -5.07 -13.19 -9.95
C ALA A 320 -5.91 -12.17 -10.75
N ASN A 321 -5.46 -10.91 -10.78
CA ASN A 321 -6.13 -9.76 -11.40
C ASN A 321 -7.31 -9.17 -10.61
N SER A 322 -7.36 -9.34 -9.28
CA SER A 322 -8.31 -8.60 -8.45
C SER A 322 -8.18 -7.09 -8.72
N ARG A 323 -9.30 -6.38 -8.78
CA ARG A 323 -9.37 -4.92 -9.06
C ARG A 323 -10.04 -4.14 -7.95
N PHE A 324 -10.38 -4.82 -6.85
CA PHE A 324 -11.12 -4.24 -5.75
C PHE A 324 -10.31 -4.34 -4.48
N GLU A 325 -10.22 -3.23 -3.76
CA GLU A 325 -9.67 -3.18 -2.42
C GLU A 325 -10.59 -3.94 -1.45
N PHE A 326 -10.01 -4.58 -0.45
CA PHE A 326 -10.78 -5.37 0.51
C PHE A 326 -10.23 -5.28 1.93
N VAL A 327 -11.13 -5.48 2.89
CA VAL A 327 -10.76 -5.89 4.24
C VAL A 327 -10.91 -7.40 4.31
N GLU A 328 -9.90 -8.07 4.83
CA GLU A 328 -9.84 -9.50 5.06
C GLU A 328 -9.75 -9.77 6.56
N LEU A 329 -10.51 -10.75 7.01
CA LEU A 329 -10.47 -11.28 8.36
C LEU A 329 -10.15 -12.77 8.26
N GLU A 330 -9.12 -13.19 8.98
CA GLU A 330 -8.66 -14.57 9.02
C GLU A 330 -8.78 -15.10 10.45
N LEU A 331 -9.60 -16.13 10.66
CA LEU A 331 -9.74 -16.81 11.94
C LEU A 331 -8.76 -17.98 11.98
N MET A 332 -7.77 -17.90 12.87
CA MET A 332 -6.60 -18.78 12.89
C MET A 332 -6.78 -19.99 13.82
N GLN A 333 -7.72 -19.91 14.76
CA GLN A 333 -8.02 -20.96 15.73
C GLN A 333 -9.52 -21.26 15.80
N ASP A 334 -9.85 -22.51 16.06
CA ASP A 334 -11.23 -23.03 16.20
C ASP A 334 -11.76 -23.00 17.63
N VAL A 335 -11.13 -22.18 18.49
CA VAL A 335 -11.37 -22.15 19.93
C VAL A 335 -12.66 -21.45 20.35
N PHE A 336 -13.33 -20.76 19.42
CA PHE A 336 -14.57 -20.02 19.69
C PHE A 336 -15.80 -20.89 19.39
N THR A 337 -16.86 -20.75 20.18
CA THR A 337 -18.18 -21.32 19.83
C THR A 337 -18.93 -20.39 18.88
N ARG A 338 -18.65 -19.08 18.94
CA ARG A 338 -19.14 -18.09 17.99
C ARG A 338 -18.13 -16.96 17.77
N PHE A 339 -17.98 -16.57 16.51
CA PHE A 339 -17.22 -15.40 16.11
C PHE A 339 -17.98 -14.65 15.01
N ASP A 340 -18.55 -13.48 15.35
CA ASP A 340 -19.19 -12.60 14.37
C ASP A 340 -18.41 -11.28 14.28
N ALA A 341 -18.21 -10.78 13.06
CA ALA A 341 -17.59 -9.48 12.82
C ALA A 341 -18.49 -8.60 11.94
N LYS A 342 -18.81 -7.41 12.43
CA LYS A 342 -19.65 -6.42 11.76
C LYS A 342 -18.84 -5.15 11.45
N ARG A 343 -18.93 -4.69 10.21
CA ARG A 343 -18.31 -3.44 9.74
C ARG A 343 -19.16 -2.25 10.18
N ASN A 344 -18.52 -1.26 10.80
CA ASN A 344 -19.11 0.06 11.00
C ASN A 344 -18.67 0.93 9.83
N GLY A 345 -19.61 1.37 9.00
CA GLY A 345 -19.26 2.10 7.78
C GLY A 345 -20.44 2.49 6.89
N GLU A 346 -20.10 3.12 5.78
CA GLU A 346 -21.03 3.64 4.78
C GLU A 346 -20.56 3.29 3.36
N ILE A 347 -21.52 3.10 2.46
CA ILE A 347 -21.28 2.99 1.02
C ILE A 347 -21.59 4.35 0.40
N LEU A 348 -20.62 4.87 -0.34
CA LEU A 348 -20.73 6.06 -1.17
C LEU A 348 -20.91 5.62 -2.62
N VAL A 349 -21.96 6.09 -3.28
CA VAL A 349 -22.22 5.80 -4.69
C VAL A 349 -22.16 7.10 -5.49
N ARG A 350 -21.26 7.16 -6.47
CA ARG A 350 -21.18 8.26 -7.43
C ARG A 350 -22.05 7.93 -8.64
N THR A 351 -23.16 8.64 -8.80
CA THR A 351 -23.95 8.60 -10.02
C THR A 351 -23.36 9.59 -11.03
N ASN A 352 -22.83 9.07 -12.14
CA ASN A 352 -22.47 9.92 -13.27
C ASN A 352 -23.78 10.46 -13.86
N GLY A 353 -23.95 11.78 -13.81
CA GLY A 353 -24.92 12.49 -14.64
C GLY A 353 -24.42 12.58 -16.07
#